data_AF-A0A7Y3DMY1-F1
#
_entry.id   AF-A0A7Y3DMY1-F1
#
_cell.length_a   1.000
_cell.length_b   1.000
_cell.length_c   1.000
_cell.angle_alpha   90.00
_cell.angle_beta   90.00
_cell.angle_gamma   90.00
#
_symmetry.space_group_name_H-M   'P 1'
#
loop_
_entity.id
_entity.type
_entity.pdbx_description
1 polymer ?
#
loop_
_entity_poly.entity_id
_entity_poly.type
_entity_poly.pdbx_seq_one_letter_code
_entity_poly.pdbx_strand_id
1 'polypeptide(L)'
;MKNNLSQVLAQIGEDYKENIDDDSRHYLEISIAQKAAELGFSEVEESCKSAYAIVPLKHPVEGMKVRIDGRTFVNYTQFESGVVVPHYVARQLDLPHRAYIAKDSMICNFAC
;
A
#
# COMPACT_ATOMS: atom_id res chain seq x y z
N MET A 1 18.12 2.52 4.72
CA MET A 1 16.68 2.81 4.55
C MET A 1 16.10 2.22 3.28
N LYS A 2 16.60 2.62 2.10
CA LYS A 2 16.01 2.24 0.79
C LYS A 2 15.84 0.73 0.59
N ASN A 3 16.88 -0.06 0.88
CA ASN A 3 16.85 -1.52 0.71
C ASN A 3 15.79 -2.17 1.60
N ASN A 4 15.74 -1.78 2.88
CA ASN A 4 14.78 -2.31 3.85
C ASN A 4 13.34 -1.94 3.46
N LEU A 5 13.10 -0.70 3.03
CA LEU A 5 11.78 -0.27 2.56
C LEU A 5 11.36 -1.03 1.29
N SER A 6 12.28 -1.24 0.36
CA SER A 6 12.03 -2.07 -0.83
C SER A 6 11.66 -3.50 -0.44
N GLN A 7 12.32 -4.09 0.56
CA GLN A 7 11.99 -5.43 1.05
C GLN A 7 10.61 -5.48 1.71
N VAL A 8 10.25 -4.48 2.51
CA VAL A 8 8.91 -4.37 3.11
C VAL A 8 7.82 -4.34 2.03
N LEU A 9 7.98 -3.47 1.02
CA LEU A 9 7.00 -3.36 -0.06
C LEU A 9 6.96 -4.60 -0.96
N ALA A 10 8.11 -5.24 -1.20
CA ALA A 10 8.17 -6.49 -1.92
C ALA A 10 7.43 -7.60 -1.16
N GLN A 11 7.62 -7.69 0.16
CA GLN A 11 6.91 -8.67 0.99
C GLN A 11 5.40 -8.44 0.97
N ILE A 12 4.95 -7.17 1.08
CA ILE A 12 3.53 -6.82 0.96
C ILE A 12 2.99 -7.23 -0.43
N GLY A 13 3.75 -6.96 -1.49
CA GLY A 13 3.37 -7.35 -2.84
C GLY A 13 3.21 -8.85 -2.99
N GLU A 14 4.15 -9.64 -2.44
CA GLU A 14 4.09 -11.10 -2.50
C GLU A 14 2.96 -11.68 -1.64
N ASP A 15 2.74 -11.15 -0.42
CA ASP A 15 1.68 -11.60 0.50
C ASP A 15 0.27 -11.49 -0.13
N TYR A 16 0.07 -10.50 -1.01
CA TYR A 16 -1.23 -10.21 -1.62
C TYR A 16 -1.29 -10.44 -3.13
N LYS A 17 -0.21 -10.89 -3.76
CA LYS A 17 -0.04 -10.99 -5.22
C LYS A 17 -1.20 -11.62 -5.95
N GLU A 18 -1.73 -12.72 -5.42
CA GLU A 18 -2.83 -13.46 -6.04
C GLU A 18 -4.17 -12.72 -5.96
N ASN A 19 -4.31 -11.83 -4.96
CA ASN A 19 -5.52 -11.09 -4.66
C ASN A 19 -5.46 -9.63 -5.14
N ILE A 20 -4.38 -9.18 -5.78
CA ILE A 20 -4.25 -7.81 -6.26
C ILE A 20 -5.02 -7.58 -7.56
N ASP A 21 -5.78 -6.48 -7.64
CA ASP A 21 -6.48 -6.04 -8.85
C ASP A 21 -6.42 -4.52 -9.00
N ASP A 22 -5.68 -4.08 -10.03
CA ASP A 22 -5.44 -2.66 -10.34
C ASP A 22 -6.72 -1.84 -10.59
N ASP A 23 -7.81 -2.47 -11.04
CA ASP A 23 -9.07 -1.77 -11.35
C ASP A 23 -10.08 -1.85 -10.20
N SER A 24 -9.71 -2.50 -9.10
CA SER A 24 -10.62 -2.72 -7.98
C SER A 24 -10.89 -1.44 -7.19
N ARG A 25 -12.15 -1.30 -6.77
CA ARG A 25 -12.56 -0.31 -5.78
C ARG A 25 -12.29 -0.76 -4.35
N HIS A 26 -12.00 -2.03 -4.12
CA HIS A 26 -11.71 -2.58 -2.79
C HIS A 26 -10.21 -2.47 -2.54
N TYR A 27 -9.81 -2.01 -1.36
CA TYR A 27 -8.40 -1.99 -0.97
C TYR A 27 -8.21 -2.32 0.50
N LEU A 28 -6.99 -2.69 0.86
CA LEU A 28 -6.52 -2.87 2.23
C LEU A 28 -5.48 -1.81 2.54
N GLU A 29 -5.54 -1.22 3.74
CA GLU A 29 -4.47 -0.37 4.27
C GLU A 29 -3.53 -1.21 5.13
N ILE A 30 -2.25 -1.18 4.80
CA ILE A 30 -1.20 -1.90 5.51
C ILE A 30 -0.22 -0.87 6.03
N SER A 31 0.00 -0.85 7.35
CA SER A 31 1.00 0.01 7.96
C SER A 31 2.40 -0.45 7.53
N ILE A 32 3.14 0.45 6.84
CA ILE A 32 4.52 0.17 6.43
C ILE A 32 5.40 0.01 7.67
N ALA A 33 5.15 0.83 8.71
CA ALA A 33 5.91 0.75 9.94
C ALA A 33 5.70 -0.57 10.69
N GLN A 34 4.46 -1.06 10.76
CA GLN A 34 4.17 -2.35 11.39
C GLN A 34 4.88 -3.49 10.65
N LYS A 35 4.78 -3.54 9.32
CA LYS A 35 5.44 -4.56 8.52
C LYS A 35 6.97 -4.46 8.60
N ALA A 36 7.51 -3.25 8.71
CA ALA A 36 8.93 -3.04 8.96
C ALA A 36 9.37 -3.55 10.34
N ALA A 37 8.57 -3.34 11.38
CA ALA A 37 8.84 -3.85 12.73
C ALA A 37 8.84 -5.38 12.77
N GLU A 38 7.89 -6.03 12.08
CA GLU A 38 7.84 -7.50 11.95
C GLU A 38 9.10 -8.08 11.28
N LEU A 39 9.70 -7.33 10.34
CA LEU A 39 10.93 -7.71 9.66
C LEU A 39 12.21 -7.26 10.41
N GLY A 40 12.09 -6.57 11.54
CA GLY A 40 13.22 -6.06 12.32
C GLY A 40 13.89 -4.80 11.75
N PHE A 41 13.18 -4.02 10.92
CA PHE A 41 13.69 -2.82 10.26
C PHE A 41 13.30 -1.52 10.98
N SER A 42 13.86 -1.28 12.18
CA SER A 42 13.53 -0.13 13.03
C SER A 42 13.72 1.24 12.34
N GLU A 43 14.69 1.37 11.43
CA GLU A 43 14.92 2.64 10.69
C GLU A 43 13.74 2.98 9.75
N VAL A 44 13.12 1.97 9.13
CA VAL A 44 11.95 2.14 8.26
C VAL A 44 10.70 2.35 9.11
N GLU A 45 10.58 1.62 10.22
CA GLU A 45 9.52 1.82 11.21
C GLU A 45 9.45 3.28 11.64
N GLU A 46 10.57 3.88 12.06
CA GLU A 46 10.61 5.28 12.51
C GLU A 46 10.32 6.28 11.39
N SER A 47 10.86 6.07 10.20
CA SER A 47 10.67 6.99 9.07
C SER A 47 9.26 6.91 8.46
N CYS A 48 8.60 5.76 8.57
CA CYS A 48 7.31 5.48 7.96
C CYS A 48 6.16 5.30 8.97
N LYS A 49 6.29 5.82 10.21
CA LYS A 49 5.27 5.67 11.28
C LYS A 49 3.84 6.03 10.86
N SER A 50 3.68 6.98 9.94
CA SER A 50 2.39 7.45 9.44
C SER A 50 2.14 7.11 7.97
N ALA A 51 2.98 6.26 7.38
CA ALA A 51 2.87 5.87 5.99
C ALA A 51 2.17 4.50 5.86
N TYR A 52 1.17 4.46 5.00
CA TYR A 52 0.38 3.27 4.72
C TYR A 52 0.56 2.86 3.26
N ALA A 53 0.73 1.56 3.05
CA ALA A 53 0.64 0.94 1.75
C ALA A 53 -0.82 0.53 1.51
N ILE A 54 -1.29 0.78 0.31
CA ILE A 54 -2.63 0.49 -0.17
C ILE A 54 -2.51 -0.69 -1.13
N VAL A 55 -3.28 -1.74 -0.88
CA VAL A 55 -3.31 -2.93 -1.73
C VAL A 55 -4.70 -3.04 -2.34
N PRO A 56 -4.86 -2.75 -3.65
CA PRO A 56 -6.13 -2.98 -4.36
C PRO A 56 -6.45 -4.47 -4.39
N LEU A 57 -7.65 -4.88 -3.97
CA LEU A 57 -8.02 -6.29 -3.79
C LEU A 57 -9.10 -6.74 -4.79
N LYS A 58 -8.94 -7.91 -5.44
CA LYS A 58 -9.96 -8.55 -6.29
C LYS A 58 -11.27 -8.78 -5.55
N HIS A 59 -11.15 -9.29 -4.33
CA HIS A 59 -12.29 -9.67 -3.51
C HIS A 59 -12.32 -8.84 -2.23
N PRO A 60 -13.51 -8.43 -1.76
CA PRO A 60 -13.64 -7.84 -0.45
C PRO A 60 -13.20 -8.85 0.61
N VAL A 61 -12.37 -8.42 1.54
CA VAL A 61 -11.98 -9.22 2.72
C VAL A 61 -12.94 -8.95 3.88
N GLU A 62 -12.96 -9.86 4.86
CA GLU A 62 -13.73 -9.68 6.09
C GLU A 62 -13.21 -8.50 6.92
N GLY A 63 -14.11 -7.76 7.56
CA GLY A 63 -13.79 -6.59 8.37
C GLY A 63 -14.67 -5.37 8.12
N MET A 64 -14.31 -4.24 8.73
CA MET A 64 -15.04 -2.99 8.58
C MET A 64 -14.81 -2.40 7.19
N LYS A 65 -15.90 -2.07 6.48
CA LYS A 65 -15.85 -1.49 5.14
C LYS A 65 -16.16 0.00 5.19
N VAL A 66 -15.20 0.84 4.84
CA VAL A 66 -15.34 2.29 4.84
C VAL A 66 -15.28 2.80 3.41
N ARG A 67 -16.27 3.60 3.00
CA ARG A 67 -16.28 4.25 1.69
C ARG A 67 -15.49 5.56 1.78
N ILE A 68 -14.45 5.67 0.94
CA ILE A 68 -13.58 6.85 0.84
C ILE A 68 -13.65 7.41 -0.57
N ASP A 69 -13.52 8.72 -0.69
CA ASP A 69 -13.43 9.43 -1.96
C ASP A 69 -12.06 9.17 -2.62
N GLY A 70 -12.08 8.77 -3.90
CA GLY A 70 -10.88 8.44 -4.67
C GLY A 70 -9.86 9.59 -4.77
N ARG A 71 -10.31 10.85 -4.65
CA ARG A 71 -9.45 12.04 -4.67
C ARG A 71 -8.47 12.09 -3.51
N THR A 72 -8.72 11.32 -2.44
CA THR A 72 -7.77 11.11 -1.34
C THR A 72 -6.44 10.52 -1.83
N PHE A 73 -6.46 9.80 -2.96
CA PHE A 73 -5.28 9.12 -3.52
C PHE A 73 -4.56 9.91 -4.62
N VAL A 74 -4.85 11.20 -4.82
CA VAL A 74 -4.29 12.02 -5.92
C VAL A 74 -2.75 12.07 -5.96
N ASN A 75 -2.08 11.90 -4.81
CA ASN A 75 -0.62 11.87 -4.70
C ASN A 75 -0.08 10.49 -4.33
N TYR A 76 -0.77 9.43 -4.75
CA TYR A 76 -0.32 8.05 -4.57
C TYR A 76 0.31 7.52 -5.85
N THR A 77 1.15 6.53 -5.66
CA THR A 77 2.00 5.95 -6.69
C THR A 77 1.90 4.43 -6.57
N GLN A 78 1.73 3.77 -7.71
CA GLN A 78 1.61 2.32 -7.81
C GLN A 78 2.89 1.71 -8.36
N PHE A 79 3.36 0.65 -7.72
CA PHE A 79 4.48 -0.17 -8.21
C PHE A 79 4.01 -1.30 -9.13
N GLU A 80 4.96 -1.94 -9.82
CA GLU A 80 4.67 -3.13 -10.65
C GLU A 80 4.10 -4.32 -9.85
N SER A 81 4.35 -4.37 -8.54
CA SER A 81 3.71 -5.35 -7.65
C SER A 81 2.21 -5.10 -7.45
N GLY A 82 1.69 -3.97 -7.94
CA GLY A 82 0.32 -3.50 -7.73
C GLY A 82 0.10 -2.83 -6.37
N VAL A 83 1.11 -2.85 -5.48
CA VAL A 83 1.11 -2.10 -4.21
C VAL A 83 1.17 -0.61 -4.50
N VAL A 84 0.36 0.14 -3.78
CA VAL A 84 0.20 1.59 -3.93
C VAL A 84 0.68 2.27 -2.66
N VAL A 85 1.47 3.34 -2.75
CA VAL A 85 1.98 4.09 -1.60
C VAL A 85 1.91 5.59 -1.86
N PRO A 86 2.00 6.45 -0.82
CA PRO A 86 2.17 7.87 -1.02
C PRO A 86 3.43 8.17 -1.83
N HIS A 87 3.36 9.17 -2.72
CA HIS A 87 4.46 9.50 -3.62
C HIS A 87 5.79 9.80 -2.90
N TYR A 88 5.75 10.41 -1.71
CA TYR A 88 6.96 10.68 -0.91
C TYR A 88 7.65 9.40 -0.41
N VAL A 89 6.93 8.29 -0.25
CA VAL A 89 7.50 6.97 0.07
C VAL A 89 8.12 6.39 -1.19
N ALA A 90 7.39 6.45 -2.31
CA ALA A 90 7.89 5.93 -3.59
C ALA A 90 9.18 6.62 -4.04
N ARG A 91 9.30 7.94 -3.84
CA ARG A 91 10.52 8.71 -4.15
C ARG A 91 11.78 8.28 -3.40
N GLN A 92 11.64 7.55 -2.29
CA GLN A 92 12.79 7.03 -1.56
C GLN A 92 13.36 5.79 -2.25
N LEU A 93 12.58 5.15 -3.12
CA LEU A 93 12.93 3.94 -3.85
C LEU A 93 13.21 4.27 -5.31
N ASP A 94 14.23 3.63 -5.87
CA ASP A 94 14.57 3.72 -7.29
C ASP A 94 13.89 2.57 -8.06
N LEU A 95 12.59 2.37 -7.80
CA LEU A 95 11.80 1.29 -8.39
C LEU A 95 10.87 1.85 -9.48
N PRO A 96 10.58 1.08 -10.55
CA PRO A 96 9.59 1.46 -11.54
C PRO A 96 8.22 1.66 -10.89
N HIS A 97 7.61 2.80 -11.14
CA HIS A 97 6.33 3.16 -10.56
C HIS A 97 5.54 4.12 -11.45
N ARG A 98 4.22 4.08 -11.33
CA ARG A 98 3.27 4.92 -12.08
C ARG A 98 2.35 5.68 -11.13
N ALA A 99 1.75 6.77 -11.59
CA ALA A 99 0.70 7.44 -10.82
C ALA A 99 -0.47 6.48 -10.61
N TYR A 100 -0.98 6.41 -9.38
CA TYR A 100 -2.13 5.57 -9.07
C TYR A 100 -3.43 6.26 -9.50
N ILE A 101 -4.30 5.53 -10.19
CA ILE A 101 -5.59 6.03 -10.65
C ILE A 101 -6.68 5.34 -9.84
N ALA A 102 -7.05 5.93 -8.72
CA ALA A 102 -8.18 5.45 -7.92
C ALA A 102 -9.52 5.67 -8.64
N LYS A 103 -10.49 4.79 -8.38
CA LYS A 103 -11.90 5.04 -8.75
C LYS A 103 -12.48 6.16 -7.88
N ASP A 104 -13.52 6.84 -8.37
CA ASP A 104 -14.20 7.93 -7.63
C ASP A 104 -14.61 7.54 -6.21
N SER A 105 -14.99 6.28 -6.02
CA SER A 105 -15.32 5.72 -4.71
C SER A 105 -14.52 4.45 -4.45
N MET A 106 -13.70 4.51 -3.41
CA MET A 106 -12.89 3.40 -2.93
C MET A 106 -13.50 2.85 -1.63
N ILE A 107 -13.32 1.56 -1.39
CA ILE A 107 -13.82 0.83 -0.21
C ILE A 107 -12.61 0.29 0.53
N CYS A 108 -12.26 0.94 1.65
CA CYS A 108 -11.25 0.43 2.56
C CYS A 108 -11.84 -0.77 3.28
N ASN A 109 -11.14 -1.89 3.23
CA ASN A 109 -11.40 -3.04 4.08
C ASN A 109 -10.37 -2.96 5.21
N PHE A 110 -10.81 -2.64 6.42
CA PHE A 110 -9.97 -2.75 7.60
C PHE A 110 -10.10 -4.16 8.17
N ALA A 111 -8.99 -4.89 8.26
CA ALA A 111 -8.94 -6.09 9.08
C ALA A 111 -9.12 -5.67 10.55
N CYS A 112 -10.16 -6.18 11.22
CA CYS A 112 -10.37 -5.99 12.67
C CYS A 112 -9.47 -6.91 13.48
#